data_AF-M1LN00-F1
#
_entry.id   AF-M1LN00-F1
#
_cell.length_a   1.000
_cell.length_b   1.000
_cell.length_c   1.000
_cell.angle_alpha   90.00
_cell.angle_beta   90.00
_cell.angle_gamma   90.00
#
_symmetry.space_group_name_H-M   'P 1'
#
loop_
_entity.id
_entity.type
_entity.pdbx_description
1 polymer ?
#
loop_
_entity_poly.entity_id
_entity_poly.type
_entity_poly.pdbx_seq_one_letter_code
_entity_poly.pdbx_strand_id
1 'polypeptide(L)'
;VDWKRVMFPASGSGPGVAGSALKGFKGMHHKPPNYPYPYVVGVDGAGEVESVGGRVTGLKAGDRVMFHSSLTNAHGGSLCEYAVMEESVAVPIPADGARPFSYEEAAAIPCATWTAYVALFDKLRIEPGRSIFVDGASGAVGSCAVQLAHHMGLYVFASCSPSNADYVRSIGADQVLNYHDGIEMVDQILDATEGYGVDYYLAVTNTQDAES
;
A
#
# COMPACT_ATOMS: atom_id res chain seq x y z
N VAL A 1 12.75 6.57 -29.73
CA VAL A 1 12.19 5.21 -29.63
C VAL A 1 10.67 5.34 -29.70
N ASP A 2 10.00 4.64 -30.62
CA ASP A 2 8.55 4.76 -30.87
C ASP A 2 7.76 4.08 -29.74
N TRP A 3 7.27 4.88 -28.79
CA TRP A 3 6.56 4.43 -27.59
C TRP A 3 5.19 3.78 -27.88
N LYS A 4 4.69 3.83 -29.12
CA LYS A 4 3.36 3.29 -29.48
C LYS A 4 3.31 1.77 -29.63
N ARG A 5 4.43 1.05 -29.44
CA ARG A 5 4.50 -0.41 -29.72
C ARG A 5 5.10 -1.29 -28.63
N VAL A 6 5.36 -0.76 -27.43
CA VAL A 6 6.00 -1.55 -26.38
C VAL A 6 5.06 -1.73 -25.19
N MET A 7 4.09 -2.64 -25.34
CA MET A 7 3.49 -3.33 -24.20
C MET A 7 4.40 -4.52 -23.89
N PHE A 8 5.27 -4.39 -22.89
CA PHE A 8 5.93 -5.56 -22.33
C PHE A 8 4.92 -6.32 -21.46
N PRO A 9 4.80 -7.65 -21.62
CA PRO A 9 4.08 -8.46 -20.65
C PRO A 9 4.84 -8.39 -19.33
N ALA A 10 4.12 -8.12 -18.23
CA ALA A 10 4.66 -8.16 -16.88
C ALA A 10 5.37 -9.51 -16.65
N SER A 11 6.67 -9.47 -16.38
CA SER A 11 7.43 -10.67 -16.07
C SER A 11 7.11 -11.14 -14.64
N GLY A 12 6.38 -12.25 -14.56
CA GLY A 12 6.01 -12.92 -13.31
C GLY A 12 5.40 -14.30 -13.57
N SER A 13 6.26 -15.24 -14.00
CA SER A 13 6.13 -16.72 -13.95
C SER A 13 4.92 -17.44 -14.59
N GLY A 14 5.21 -18.22 -15.64
CA GLY A 14 4.54 -19.50 -15.93
C GLY A 14 3.35 -19.46 -16.92
N PRO A 15 3.19 -20.47 -17.79
CA PRO A 15 2.15 -20.50 -18.81
C PRO A 15 0.80 -20.84 -18.17
N GLY A 16 0.02 -19.82 -17.81
CA GLY A 16 -1.31 -20.06 -17.25
C GLY A 16 -2.16 -18.84 -16.86
N VAL A 17 -1.69 -17.61 -17.05
CA VAL A 17 -2.37 -16.44 -16.44
C VAL A 17 -2.51 -15.26 -17.41
N ALA A 18 -2.94 -15.50 -18.65
CA ALA A 18 -3.35 -14.41 -19.55
C ALA A 18 -4.79 -13.90 -19.29
N GLY A 19 -5.50 -14.48 -18.30
CA GLY A 19 -6.95 -14.29 -18.15
C GLY A 19 -7.43 -13.52 -16.90
N SER A 20 -6.56 -13.19 -15.92
CA SER A 20 -7.01 -12.63 -14.63
C SER A 20 -6.55 -11.19 -14.35
N ALA A 21 -5.43 -10.72 -14.90
CA ALA A 21 -4.94 -9.36 -14.63
C ALA A 21 -5.88 -8.24 -15.14
N LEU A 22 -6.64 -8.50 -16.21
CA LEU A 22 -7.65 -7.56 -16.73
C LEU A 22 -9.06 -7.78 -16.16
N LYS A 23 -9.31 -8.87 -15.42
CA LYS A 23 -10.63 -9.12 -14.81
C LYS A 23 -10.92 -8.17 -13.64
N GLY A 24 -9.89 -7.55 -13.06
CA GLY A 24 -10.01 -6.62 -11.92
C GLY A 24 -10.65 -5.25 -12.26
N PHE A 25 -10.90 -4.93 -13.52
CA PHE A 25 -11.58 -3.68 -13.92
C PHE A 25 -13.12 -3.78 -13.96
N LYS A 26 -13.69 -4.97 -13.68
CA LYS A 26 -15.14 -5.10 -13.51
C LYS A 26 -15.53 -4.54 -12.13
N GLY A 27 -16.08 -3.33 -12.10
CA GLY A 27 -16.62 -2.72 -10.87
C GLY A 27 -16.10 -1.33 -10.54
N MET A 28 -15.30 -0.70 -11.40
CA MET A 28 -14.96 0.72 -11.24
C MET A 28 -16.22 1.58 -11.46
N HIS A 29 -16.90 1.94 -10.36
CA HIS A 29 -18.08 2.82 -10.36
C HIS A 29 -17.72 4.30 -10.56
N HIS A 30 -16.43 4.64 -10.64
CA HIS A 30 -15.98 5.99 -10.95
C HIS A 30 -15.91 6.21 -12.46
N LYS A 31 -16.45 7.35 -12.91
CA LYS A 31 -16.15 7.85 -14.26
C LYS A 31 -14.63 7.92 -14.42
N PRO A 32 -14.08 7.45 -15.56
CA PRO A 32 -12.65 7.63 -15.83
C PRO A 32 -12.32 9.12 -15.69
N PRO A 33 -11.22 9.47 -14.99
CA PRO A 33 -10.82 10.86 -14.89
C PRO A 33 -10.64 11.48 -16.27
N ASN A 34 -10.88 12.79 -16.38
CA ASN A 34 -10.76 13.49 -17.66
C ASN A 34 -9.27 13.67 -18.02
N TYR A 35 -8.66 12.60 -18.57
CA TYR A 35 -7.27 12.59 -18.96
C TYR A 35 -7.05 13.31 -20.30
N PRO A 36 -6.06 14.21 -20.40
CA PRO A 36 -5.61 14.71 -21.69
C PRO A 36 -4.81 13.60 -22.39
N TYR A 37 -5.40 12.98 -23.44
CA TYR A 37 -4.71 11.94 -24.20
C TYR A 37 -3.74 12.54 -25.24
N PRO A 38 -2.54 11.96 -25.45
CA PRO A 38 -2.00 10.77 -24.77
C PRO A 38 -1.56 11.05 -23.33
N TYR A 39 -1.86 10.12 -22.40
CA TYR A 39 -1.55 10.25 -20.97
C TYR A 39 -0.68 9.07 -20.51
N VAL A 40 0.46 9.37 -19.88
CA VAL A 40 1.31 8.34 -19.24
C VAL A 40 0.67 7.92 -17.93
N VAL A 41 0.58 6.62 -17.67
CA VAL A 41 -0.04 6.06 -16.45
C VAL A 41 0.99 5.81 -15.33
N GLY A 42 0.51 5.50 -14.12
CA GLY A 42 1.33 5.21 -12.95
C GLY A 42 1.37 6.36 -11.96
N VAL A 43 1.43 6.04 -10.67
CA VAL A 43 1.47 7.02 -9.57
C VAL A 43 2.62 6.82 -8.61
N ASP A 44 3.15 5.59 -8.53
CA ASP A 44 4.31 5.28 -7.68
C ASP A 44 5.59 5.24 -8.50
N GLY A 45 6.69 5.58 -7.85
CA GLY A 45 8.01 5.43 -8.42
C GLY A 45 9.11 5.84 -7.45
N ALA A 46 10.34 5.55 -7.86
CA ALA A 46 11.54 6.01 -7.19
C ALA A 46 12.63 6.29 -8.24
N GLY A 47 13.51 7.23 -7.93
CA GLY A 47 14.56 7.66 -8.85
C GLY A 47 15.43 8.77 -8.27
N GLU A 48 16.20 9.41 -9.14
CA GLU A 48 17.04 10.56 -8.81
C GLU A 48 16.38 11.84 -9.33
N VAL A 49 16.46 12.91 -8.54
CA VAL A 49 15.99 14.24 -8.97
C VAL A 49 16.94 14.77 -10.04
N GLU A 50 16.46 14.89 -11.27
CA GLU A 50 17.22 15.49 -12.38
C GLU A 50 17.34 17.01 -12.23
N SER A 51 16.22 17.69 -11.93
CA SER A 51 16.17 19.15 -11.76
C SER A 51 14.99 19.56 -10.89
N VAL A 52 15.04 20.79 -10.36
CA VAL A 52 13.99 21.34 -9.50
C VAL A 52 13.51 22.70 -10.00
N GLY A 53 12.22 23.00 -9.81
CA GLY A 53 11.66 24.32 -10.10
C GLY A 53 12.09 25.35 -9.06
N GLY A 54 12.11 26.63 -9.40
CA GLY A 54 12.63 27.70 -8.52
C GLY A 54 11.85 27.96 -7.22
N ARG A 55 10.75 27.24 -6.97
CA ARG A 55 9.97 27.28 -5.72
C ARG A 55 10.16 26.04 -4.83
N VAL A 56 10.89 25.04 -5.31
CA VAL A 56 11.24 23.82 -4.56
C VAL A 56 12.35 24.16 -3.58
N THR A 57 12.26 23.68 -2.34
CA THR A 57 13.19 24.07 -1.26
C THR A 57 13.73 22.89 -0.45
N GLY A 58 13.00 21.77 -0.40
CA GLY A 58 13.33 20.54 0.31
C GLY A 58 14.00 19.47 -0.54
N LEU A 59 14.07 19.64 -1.87
CA LEU A 59 14.75 18.72 -2.79
C LEU A 59 15.76 19.45 -3.69
N LYS A 60 16.80 18.75 -4.12
CA LYS A 60 17.79 19.23 -5.11
C LYS A 60 18.17 18.14 -6.09
N ALA A 61 18.80 18.54 -7.20
CA ALA A 61 19.34 17.60 -8.17
C ALA A 61 20.32 16.62 -7.51
N GLY A 62 20.23 15.33 -7.89
CA GLY A 62 21.01 14.24 -7.31
C GLY A 62 20.38 13.58 -6.08
N ASP A 63 19.30 14.13 -5.51
CA ASP A 63 18.61 13.48 -4.39
C ASP A 63 17.91 12.21 -4.86
N ARG A 64 18.04 11.14 -4.08
CA ARG A 64 17.31 9.88 -4.30
C ARG A 64 15.94 9.98 -3.62
N VAL A 65 14.87 9.83 -4.38
CA VAL A 65 13.49 10.03 -3.90
C VAL A 65 12.58 8.87 -4.27
N MET A 66 11.54 8.68 -3.46
CA MET A 66 10.36 7.87 -3.77
C MET A 66 9.12 8.75 -3.68
N PHE A 67 8.06 8.41 -4.40
CA PHE A 67 6.87 9.26 -4.48
C PHE A 67 5.57 8.48 -4.73
N HIS A 68 4.45 9.10 -4.35
CA HIS A 68 3.09 8.68 -4.71
C HIS A 68 2.31 9.89 -5.25
N SER A 69 2.11 9.95 -6.56
CA SER A 69 1.51 11.10 -7.24
C SER A 69 0.01 10.97 -7.48
N SER A 70 -0.62 12.07 -7.90
CA SER A 70 -2.04 12.06 -8.26
C SER A 70 -2.27 11.25 -9.54
N LEU A 71 -3.32 10.43 -9.55
CA LEU A 71 -3.80 9.76 -10.76
C LEU A 71 -4.05 10.75 -11.90
N THR A 72 -4.43 11.99 -11.58
CA THR A 72 -4.75 13.07 -12.53
C THR A 72 -3.67 14.16 -12.58
N ASN A 73 -2.41 13.82 -12.34
CA ASN A 73 -1.30 14.76 -12.51
C ASN A 73 -1.33 15.37 -13.93
N ALA A 74 -1.35 16.70 -14.01
CA ALA A 74 -1.39 17.43 -15.29
C ALA A 74 -0.20 17.12 -16.20
N HIS A 75 0.92 16.64 -15.65
CA HIS A 75 2.13 16.31 -16.38
C HIS A 75 2.25 14.82 -16.76
N GLY A 76 1.26 13.99 -16.43
CA GLY A 76 1.30 12.55 -16.65
C GLY A 76 1.79 11.76 -15.43
N GLY A 77 1.74 10.43 -15.57
CA GLY A 77 2.14 9.46 -14.57
C GLY A 77 3.63 9.10 -14.59
N SER A 78 3.96 8.03 -13.86
CA SER A 78 5.34 7.64 -13.54
C SER A 78 5.95 6.52 -14.39
N LEU A 79 5.19 5.84 -15.25
CA LEU A 79 5.70 4.74 -16.08
C LEU A 79 6.44 5.25 -17.33
N CYS A 80 7.51 6.00 -17.11
CA CYS A 80 8.38 6.62 -18.10
C CYS A 80 9.78 6.89 -17.52
N GLU A 81 10.73 7.30 -18.37
CA GLU A 81 12.11 7.60 -17.96
C GLU A 81 12.24 8.88 -17.12
N TYR A 82 11.35 9.85 -17.35
CA TYR A 82 11.29 11.13 -16.63
C TYR A 82 9.85 11.46 -16.28
N ALA A 83 9.60 11.79 -15.03
CA ALA A 83 8.27 12.14 -14.54
C ALA A 83 8.33 13.46 -13.75
N VAL A 84 7.39 14.37 -14.01
CA VAL A 84 7.29 15.65 -13.30
C VAL A 84 6.28 15.51 -12.18
N MET A 85 6.72 15.76 -10.95
CA MET A 85 5.93 15.61 -9.73
C MET A 85 6.00 16.87 -8.87
N GLU A 86 4.99 17.08 -8.05
CA GLU A 86 5.03 18.12 -7.02
C GLU A 86 6.01 17.72 -5.90
N GLU A 87 6.70 18.70 -5.31
CA GLU A 87 7.63 18.46 -4.20
C GLU A 87 6.94 17.74 -3.03
N SER A 88 5.68 18.09 -2.75
CA SER A 88 4.91 17.55 -1.62
C SER A 88 4.57 16.06 -1.71
N VAL A 89 4.72 15.45 -2.89
CA VAL A 89 4.43 14.02 -3.09
C VAL A 89 5.68 13.15 -3.15
N ALA A 90 6.87 13.78 -3.11
CA ALA A 90 8.15 13.11 -3.15
C ALA A 90 8.85 13.21 -1.80
N VAL A 91 9.44 12.11 -1.35
CA VAL A 91 10.19 12.04 -0.10
C VAL A 91 11.57 11.43 -0.37
N PRO A 92 12.63 11.88 0.34
CA PRO A 92 13.94 11.25 0.24
C PRO A 92 13.88 9.78 0.61
N ILE A 93 14.61 8.95 -0.13
CA ILE A 93 14.80 7.53 0.24
C ILE A 93 15.69 7.50 1.49
N PRO A 94 15.27 6.85 2.59
CA PRO A 94 16.08 6.75 3.80
C PRO A 94 17.46 6.14 3.52
N ALA A 95 18.49 6.81 4.03
CA ALA A 95 19.89 6.38 3.88
C ALA A 95 20.48 5.76 5.16
N ASP A 96 19.75 5.83 6.27
CA ASP A 96 20.14 5.47 7.62
C ASP A 96 19.64 4.08 8.09
N GLY A 97 18.97 3.34 7.19
CA GLY A 97 18.55 1.96 7.44
C GLY A 97 19.73 0.98 7.53
N ALA A 98 19.43 -0.28 7.89
CA ALA A 98 20.43 -1.35 7.99
C ALA A 98 21.22 -1.59 6.69
N ARG A 99 20.60 -1.25 5.54
CA ARG A 99 21.25 -1.13 4.23
C ARG A 99 20.53 -0.07 3.41
N PRO A 100 21.17 0.47 2.35
CA PRO A 100 20.48 1.31 1.39
C PRO A 100 19.33 0.55 0.70
N PHE A 101 18.18 1.22 0.56
CA PHE A 101 17.09 0.73 -0.28
C PHE A 101 17.50 0.79 -1.76
N SER A 102 17.15 -0.26 -2.52
CA SER A 102 17.17 -0.19 -3.97
C SER A 102 16.01 0.69 -4.47
N TYR A 103 16.04 1.11 -5.74
CA TYR A 103 14.93 1.88 -6.30
C TYR A 103 13.66 1.04 -6.43
N GLU A 104 13.79 -0.26 -6.70
CA GLU A 104 12.67 -1.20 -6.78
C GLU A 104 11.96 -1.32 -5.43
N GLU A 105 12.72 -1.42 -4.35
CA GLU A 105 12.16 -1.48 -3.00
C GLU A 105 11.52 -0.15 -2.60
N ALA A 106 12.20 0.96 -2.88
CA ALA A 106 11.68 2.28 -2.59
C ALA A 106 10.40 2.60 -3.37
N ALA A 107 10.26 2.11 -4.60
CA ALA A 107 9.06 2.30 -5.42
C ALA A 107 7.85 1.48 -4.94
N ALA A 108 8.05 0.42 -4.15
CA ALA A 108 6.97 -0.45 -3.66
C ALA A 108 6.31 0.05 -2.37
N ILE A 109 6.90 1.05 -1.71
CA ILE A 109 6.49 1.58 -0.41
C ILE A 109 5.35 2.61 -0.48
N PRO A 110 5.35 3.61 -1.40
CA PRO A 110 4.57 4.83 -1.24
C PRO A 110 3.06 4.63 -1.17
N CYS A 111 2.43 4.02 -2.18
CA CYS A 111 0.97 3.85 -2.19
C CYS A 111 0.46 3.05 -1.00
N ALA A 112 1.09 1.90 -0.72
CA ALA A 112 0.65 0.99 0.34
C ALA A 112 0.79 1.63 1.73
N THR A 113 1.96 2.22 2.00
CA THR A 113 2.27 2.82 3.30
C THR A 113 1.46 4.08 3.53
N TRP A 114 1.32 4.94 2.51
CA TRP A 114 0.51 6.15 2.60
C TRP A 114 -0.96 5.83 2.86
N THR A 115 -1.50 4.83 2.16
CA THR A 115 -2.89 4.37 2.35
C THR A 115 -3.11 3.88 3.78
N ALA A 116 -2.22 3.01 4.28
CA ALA A 116 -2.28 2.52 5.65
C ALA A 116 -2.16 3.67 6.67
N TYR A 117 -1.23 4.60 6.45
CA TYR A 117 -1.01 5.73 7.34
C TYR A 117 -2.25 6.65 7.44
N VAL A 118 -2.85 7.02 6.30
CA VAL A 118 -4.07 7.84 6.29
C VAL A 118 -5.21 7.10 7.00
N ALA A 119 -5.39 5.81 6.74
CA ALA A 119 -6.43 5.01 7.39
C ALA A 119 -6.25 4.99 8.93
N LEU A 120 -5.04 4.72 9.41
CA LEU A 120 -4.77 4.58 10.84
C LEU A 120 -4.75 5.92 11.58
N PHE A 121 -4.05 6.92 11.05
CA PHE A 121 -3.76 8.15 11.80
C PHE A 121 -4.71 9.31 11.48
N ASP A 122 -5.21 9.44 10.25
CA ASP A 122 -6.16 10.51 9.89
C ASP A 122 -7.61 10.07 10.10
N LYS A 123 -7.97 8.86 9.67
CA LYS A 123 -9.35 8.35 9.72
C LYS A 123 -9.70 7.69 11.05
N LEU A 124 -8.98 6.64 11.44
CA LEU A 124 -9.24 5.90 12.68
C LEU A 124 -8.72 6.64 13.92
N ARG A 125 -7.65 7.42 13.77
CA ARG A 125 -6.98 8.17 14.86
C ARG A 125 -6.60 7.25 16.02
N ILE A 126 -5.91 6.17 15.68
CA ILE A 126 -5.53 5.13 16.63
C ILE A 126 -4.72 5.68 17.82
N GLU A 127 -4.91 5.05 18.99
CA GLU A 127 -4.24 5.40 20.24
C GLU A 127 -3.44 4.20 20.77
N PRO A 128 -2.28 4.42 21.42
CA PRO A 128 -1.51 3.33 22.03
C PRO A 128 -2.29 2.62 23.13
N GLY A 129 -2.03 1.32 23.34
CA GLY A 129 -2.71 0.51 24.36
C GLY A 129 -4.12 0.05 23.99
N ARG A 130 -4.55 0.28 22.75
CA ARG A 130 -5.82 -0.20 22.18
C ARG A 130 -5.60 -1.44 21.31
N SER A 131 -6.68 -2.10 20.90
CA SER A 131 -6.63 -3.23 19.97
C SER A 131 -7.14 -2.86 18.58
N ILE A 132 -6.60 -3.51 17.55
CA ILE A 132 -7.05 -3.36 16.18
C ILE A 132 -7.13 -4.72 15.49
N PHE A 133 -8.16 -4.91 14.67
CA PHE A 133 -8.23 -5.98 13.69
C PHE A 133 -7.85 -5.45 12.29
N VAL A 134 -6.96 -6.15 11.60
CA VAL A 134 -6.58 -5.88 10.20
C VAL A 134 -6.82 -7.12 9.37
N ASP A 135 -7.77 -7.07 8.43
CA ASP A 135 -7.94 -8.18 7.49
C ASP A 135 -6.92 -8.11 6.33
N GLY A 136 -6.76 -9.21 5.61
CA GLY A 136 -5.88 -9.25 4.44
C GLY A 136 -4.44 -8.80 4.75
N ALA A 137 -3.97 -9.07 5.97
CA ALA A 137 -2.75 -8.51 6.54
C ALA A 137 -1.46 -8.86 5.78
N SER A 138 -1.48 -9.92 4.98
CA SER A 138 -0.35 -10.27 4.11
C SER A 138 -0.29 -9.48 2.79
N GLY A 139 -1.29 -8.63 2.51
CA GLY A 139 -1.32 -7.76 1.34
C GLY A 139 -0.47 -6.50 1.51
N ALA A 140 -0.34 -5.71 0.44
CA ALA A 140 0.50 -4.51 0.44
C ALA A 140 0.09 -3.49 1.52
N VAL A 141 -1.19 -3.10 1.56
CA VAL A 141 -1.70 -2.15 2.57
C VAL A 141 -1.76 -2.79 3.96
N GLY A 142 -2.27 -4.03 4.05
CA GLY A 142 -2.42 -4.74 5.32
C GLY A 142 -1.10 -4.93 6.06
N SER A 143 -0.03 -5.28 5.34
CA SER A 143 1.30 -5.49 5.95
C SER A 143 1.91 -4.18 6.46
N CYS A 144 1.70 -3.06 5.76
CA CYS A 144 2.07 -1.74 6.27
C CYS A 144 1.24 -1.36 7.50
N ALA A 145 -0.07 -1.64 7.49
CA ALA A 145 -0.96 -1.32 8.61
C ALA A 145 -0.61 -2.08 9.89
N VAL A 146 -0.31 -3.38 9.78
CA VAL A 146 0.14 -4.21 10.91
C VAL A 146 1.41 -3.63 11.54
N GLN A 147 2.42 -3.32 10.72
CA GLN A 147 3.68 -2.75 11.21
C GLN A 147 3.49 -1.40 11.90
N LEU A 148 2.68 -0.51 11.31
CA LEU A 148 2.40 0.81 11.87
C LEU A 148 1.60 0.72 13.19
N ALA A 149 0.58 -0.14 13.24
CA ALA A 149 -0.23 -0.34 14.44
C ALA A 149 0.58 -0.96 15.58
N HIS A 150 1.38 -1.98 15.29
CA HIS A 150 2.28 -2.60 16.26
C HIS A 150 3.29 -1.58 16.80
N HIS A 151 3.91 -0.78 15.91
CA HIS A 151 4.86 0.26 16.32
C HIS A 151 4.22 1.36 17.17
N MET A 152 2.93 1.65 16.97
CA MET A 152 2.15 2.59 17.77
C MET A 152 1.72 2.00 19.13
N GLY A 153 2.03 0.73 19.40
CA GLY A 153 1.73 0.06 20.68
C GLY A 153 0.29 -0.42 20.80
N LEU A 154 -0.35 -0.76 19.68
CA LEU A 154 -1.64 -1.46 19.69
C LEU A 154 -1.42 -2.97 19.78
N TYR A 155 -2.43 -3.67 20.29
CA TYR A 155 -2.54 -5.13 20.16
C TYR A 155 -3.19 -5.48 18.81
N VAL A 156 -2.46 -6.17 17.94
CA VAL A 156 -2.85 -6.37 16.55
C VAL A 156 -3.38 -7.78 16.31
N PHE A 157 -4.68 -7.86 16.04
CA PHE A 157 -5.33 -9.01 15.41
C PHE A 157 -5.19 -8.89 13.89
N ALA A 158 -4.83 -9.98 13.21
CA ALA A 158 -4.61 -9.97 11.78
C ALA A 158 -5.16 -11.22 11.10
N SER A 159 -5.81 -11.10 9.94
CA SER A 159 -6.21 -12.28 9.14
C SER A 159 -5.38 -12.39 7.86
N CYS A 160 -4.99 -13.60 7.50
CA CYS A 160 -4.28 -13.91 6.26
C CYS A 160 -4.43 -15.38 5.89
N SER A 161 -3.99 -15.76 4.68
CA SER A 161 -3.91 -17.18 4.32
C SER A 161 -2.94 -17.93 5.24
N PRO A 162 -3.15 -19.23 5.53
CA PRO A 162 -2.31 -19.99 6.46
C PRO A 162 -0.82 -19.97 6.10
N SER A 163 -0.51 -19.96 4.79
CA SER A 163 0.87 -19.88 4.28
C SER A 163 1.60 -18.60 4.68
N ASN A 164 0.88 -17.53 5.04
CA ASN A 164 1.44 -16.23 5.38
C ASN A 164 1.43 -15.94 6.89
N ALA A 165 0.96 -16.87 7.72
CA ALA A 165 0.79 -16.63 9.15
C ALA A 165 2.12 -16.26 9.84
N ASP A 166 3.21 -16.97 9.52
CA ASP A 166 4.53 -16.69 10.11
C ASP A 166 5.08 -15.33 9.67
N TYR A 167 4.84 -14.96 8.40
CA TYR A 167 5.18 -13.64 7.89
C TYR A 167 4.43 -12.54 8.65
N VAL A 168 3.11 -12.65 8.77
CA VAL A 168 2.26 -11.66 9.43
C VAL A 168 2.61 -11.52 10.92
N ARG A 169 2.95 -12.61 11.62
CA ARG A 169 3.49 -12.56 12.99
C ARG A 169 4.81 -11.80 13.04
N SER A 170 5.73 -12.09 12.12
CA SER A 170 7.07 -11.46 12.11
C SER A 170 7.06 -9.95 11.91
N ILE A 171 5.98 -9.40 11.33
CA ILE A 171 5.82 -7.96 11.11
C ILE A 171 4.99 -7.25 12.19
N GLY A 172 4.61 -7.96 13.27
CA GLY A 172 4.01 -7.36 14.46
C GLY A 172 2.56 -7.73 14.76
N ALA A 173 1.99 -8.74 14.11
CA ALA A 173 0.69 -9.25 14.53
C ALA A 173 0.81 -10.08 15.82
N ASP A 174 0.10 -9.67 16.87
CA ASP A 174 0.04 -10.39 18.14
C ASP A 174 -0.81 -11.67 18.03
N GLN A 175 -1.89 -11.60 17.24
CA GLN A 175 -2.77 -12.75 17.00
C GLN A 175 -3.15 -12.86 15.52
N VAL A 176 -2.80 -14.00 14.91
CA VAL A 176 -3.19 -14.30 13.53
C VAL A 176 -4.42 -15.20 13.54
N LEU A 177 -5.50 -14.70 12.95
CA LEU A 177 -6.79 -15.36 12.81
C LEU A 177 -6.81 -16.23 11.56
N ASN A 178 -7.32 -17.45 11.71
CA ASN A 178 -7.44 -18.40 10.62
C ASN A 178 -8.91 -18.58 10.24
N TYR A 179 -9.28 -18.12 9.04
CA TYR A 179 -10.63 -18.26 8.50
C TYR A 179 -10.89 -19.64 7.85
N HIS A 180 -9.90 -20.56 7.83
CA HIS A 180 -10.07 -21.93 7.34
C HIS A 180 -10.47 -22.95 8.42
N ASP A 181 -10.48 -22.55 9.70
CA ASP A 181 -10.71 -23.49 10.81
C ASP A 181 -12.20 -23.69 11.12
N GLY A 182 -13.09 -23.12 10.31
CA GLY A 182 -14.55 -23.25 10.46
C GLY A 182 -15.13 -22.47 11.64
N ILE A 183 -14.31 -21.65 12.31
CA ILE A 183 -14.70 -20.71 13.36
C ILE A 183 -14.69 -19.32 12.74
N GLU A 184 -15.79 -18.58 12.89
CA GLU A 184 -15.87 -17.20 12.41
C GLU A 184 -14.81 -16.33 13.09
N MET A 185 -14.18 -15.42 12.35
CA MET A 185 -13.10 -14.58 12.89
C MET A 185 -13.59 -13.72 14.07
N VAL A 186 -14.87 -13.32 14.05
CA VAL A 186 -15.52 -12.59 15.14
C VAL A 186 -15.49 -13.41 16.43
N ASP A 187 -15.83 -14.69 16.37
CA ASP A 187 -15.83 -15.56 17.56
C ASP A 187 -14.41 -15.72 18.12
N GLN A 188 -13.40 -15.87 17.25
CA GLN A 188 -12.00 -15.93 17.66
C GLN A 188 -11.55 -14.65 18.37
N ILE A 189 -12.00 -13.48 17.90
CA ILE A 189 -11.71 -12.18 18.52
C ILE A 189 -12.43 -12.08 19.88
N LEU A 190 -13.72 -12.42 19.93
CA LEU A 190 -14.51 -12.36 21.16
C LEU A 190 -13.93 -13.28 22.23
N ASP A 191 -13.54 -14.51 21.87
CA ASP A 191 -12.89 -15.44 22.80
C ASP A 191 -11.56 -14.88 23.32
N ALA A 192 -10.75 -14.28 22.45
CA ALA A 192 -9.46 -13.68 22.82
C ALA A 192 -9.59 -12.38 23.65
N THR A 193 -10.76 -11.73 23.59
CA THR A 193 -11.02 -10.45 24.23
C THR A 193 -12.07 -10.56 25.33
N GLU A 194 -12.37 -11.76 25.83
CA GLU A 194 -13.39 -12.00 26.87
C GLU A 194 -14.76 -11.37 26.54
N GLY A 195 -15.11 -11.31 25.25
CA GLY A 195 -16.35 -10.76 24.71
C GLY A 195 -16.34 -9.25 24.45
N TYR A 196 -15.23 -8.54 24.64
CA TYR A 196 -15.14 -7.09 24.43
C TYR A 196 -14.98 -6.68 22.95
N GLY A 197 -14.38 -7.52 22.11
CA GLY A 197 -14.04 -7.17 20.73
C GLY A 197 -12.78 -6.31 20.60
N VAL A 198 -12.65 -5.63 19.46
CA VAL A 198 -11.52 -4.72 19.17
C VAL A 198 -11.93 -3.25 19.18
N ASP A 199 -11.01 -2.34 19.53
CA ASP A 199 -11.29 -0.90 19.50
C ASP A 199 -11.36 -0.36 18.06
N TYR A 200 -10.59 -0.94 17.13
CA TYR A 200 -10.54 -0.53 15.71
C TYR A 200 -10.62 -1.74 14.76
N TYR A 201 -11.22 -1.53 13.59
CA TYR A 201 -11.16 -2.47 12.48
C TYR A 201 -10.74 -1.76 11.20
N LEU A 202 -9.71 -2.29 10.54
CA LEU A 202 -9.29 -1.89 9.20
C LEU A 202 -9.60 -3.01 8.19
N ALA A 203 -10.63 -2.78 7.40
CA ALA A 203 -10.97 -3.62 6.28
C ALA A 203 -10.14 -3.25 5.03
N VAL A 204 -9.41 -4.23 4.51
CA VAL A 204 -8.52 -4.15 3.34
C VAL A 204 -9.05 -5.00 2.19
N THR A 205 -9.78 -6.08 2.47
CA THR A 205 -10.29 -7.02 1.46
C THR A 205 -11.68 -6.69 0.95
N ASN A 206 -12.62 -6.28 1.81
CA ASN A 206 -14.00 -5.99 1.44
C ASN A 206 -14.66 -5.04 2.46
N THR A 207 -15.48 -4.09 1.99
CA THR A 207 -16.22 -3.18 2.88
C THR A 207 -17.43 -3.85 3.54
N GLN A 208 -17.95 -4.95 2.98
CA GLN A 208 -19.14 -5.62 3.52
C GLN A 208 -18.88 -6.26 4.89
N ASP A 209 -17.65 -6.72 5.12
CA ASP A 209 -17.26 -7.37 6.38
C ASP A 209 -17.09 -6.34 7.53
N ALA A 210 -17.04 -5.04 7.21
CA ALA A 210 -16.94 -3.95 8.19
C ALA A 210 -18.29 -3.44 8.71
N GLU A 211 -19.39 -3.80 8.04
CA GLU A 211 -20.74 -3.37 8.41
C GLU A 211 -21.51 -4.44 9.22
N SER A 212 -20.97 -5.66 9.31
CA SER A 212 -21.53 -6.81 10.04
C SER A 212 -20.95 -6.94 11.44
#